data_AF-A0A814QK31-F1
#
_entry.id   AF-A0A814QK31-F1
#
_cell.length_a   1.000
_cell.length_b   1.000
_cell.length_c   1.000
_cell.angle_alpha   90.00
_cell.angle_beta   90.00
_cell.angle_gamma   90.00
#
_symmetry.space_group_name_H-M   'P 1'
#
loop_
_entity.id
_entity.type
_entity.pdbx_description
1 polymer ?
#
loop_
_entity_poly.entity_id
_entity_poly.type
_entity_poly.pdbx_seq_one_letter_code
_entity_poly.pdbx_strand_id
1 'polypeptide(L)'
;MVLNALQRDKEINLENQLKELEIANNKREYGTTWKIINRISNKTEKNQNRVRRLDGSIPAKQEDLIEDWRKYFDKLLNNPNIKPTGTYPNPNADLADIITTYITREEVVLA
;
A
#
# COMPACT_ATOMS: atom_id res chain seq x y z
N MET A 1 27.52 23.15 -11.38
CA MET A 1 26.49 23.70 -10.48
C MET A 1 25.44 22.66 -10.03
N VAL A 2 25.00 21.75 -10.90
CA VAL A 2 23.92 20.77 -10.60
C VAL A 2 24.30 19.71 -9.55
N LEU A 3 25.56 19.27 -9.52
CA LEU A 3 26.02 18.24 -8.57
C LEU A 3 25.84 18.64 -7.10
N ASN A 4 26.09 19.91 -6.78
CA ASN A 4 25.98 20.45 -5.43
C ASN A 4 24.52 20.56 -4.97
N ALA A 5 23.58 20.81 -5.91
CA ALA A 5 22.16 20.84 -5.60
C ALA A 5 21.65 19.43 -5.25
N LEU A 6 22.02 18.43 -6.05
CA LEU A 6 21.60 17.04 -5.84
C LEU A 6 22.18 16.44 -4.55
N GLN A 7 23.39 16.85 -4.16
CA GLN A 7 23.97 16.48 -2.86
C GLN A 7 23.21 17.11 -1.70
N ARG A 8 22.89 18.40 -1.78
CA ARG A 8 22.07 19.07 -0.75
C ARG A 8 20.69 18.46 -0.61
N ASP A 9 20.04 18.10 -1.72
CA ASP A 9 18.72 17.47 -1.67
C ASP A 9 18.77 16.11 -0.95
N LYS A 10 19.85 15.35 -1.13
CA LYS A 10 20.08 14.09 -0.40
C LYS A 10 20.32 14.33 1.08
N GLU A 11 21.12 15.33 1.44
CA GLU A 11 21.39 15.71 2.82
C GLU A 11 20.08 16.12 3.53
N ILE A 12 19.30 17.01 2.90
CA ILE A 12 17.99 17.45 3.42
C ILE A 12 17.04 16.27 3.60
N ASN A 13 16.98 15.35 2.63
CA ASN A 13 16.15 14.16 2.76
C ASN A 13 16.58 13.31 3.95
N LEU A 14 17.87 13.02 4.11
CA LEU A 14 18.38 12.25 5.25
C LEU A 14 18.10 12.93 6.58
N GLU A 15 18.30 14.24 6.68
CA GLU A 15 17.96 15.02 7.88
C GLU A 15 16.48 14.90 8.24
N ASN A 16 15.59 14.97 7.26
CA ASN A 16 14.15 14.82 7.48
C ASN A 16 13.82 13.41 8.00
N GLN A 17 14.43 12.37 7.42
CA GLN A 17 14.23 10.99 7.87
C GLN A 17 14.74 10.76 9.31
N LEU A 18 15.84 11.41 9.70
CA LEU A 18 16.35 11.36 11.07
C LEU A 18 15.43 12.06 12.07
N LYS A 19 14.87 13.22 11.71
CA LYS A 19 13.86 13.91 12.54
C LYS A 19 12.61 13.07 12.73
N GLU A 20 12.11 12.45 11.67
CA GLU A 20 10.98 11.51 11.74
C GLU A 20 11.28 10.33 12.67
N LEU A 21 12.51 9.79 12.59
CA LEU A 21 12.94 8.68 13.44
C LEU A 21 12.95 9.04 14.92
N GLU A 22 13.47 10.22 15.25
CA GLU A 22 13.52 10.72 16.63
C GLU A 22 12.11 10.92 17.20
N ILE A 23 11.21 11.53 16.41
CA ILE A 23 9.80 11.71 16.79
C ILE A 23 9.12 10.35 17.03
N ALA A 24 9.29 9.40 16.12
CA ALA A 24 8.70 8.06 16.24
C ALA A 24 9.23 7.30 17.46
N ASN A 25 10.54 7.38 17.71
CA ASN A 25 11.18 6.76 18.87
C ASN A 25 10.67 7.37 20.19
N ASN A 26 10.54 8.69 20.26
CA ASN A 26 10.01 9.39 21.43
C ASN A 26 8.55 9.03 21.71
N LYS A 27 7.76 8.75 20.67
CA LYS A 27 6.38 8.25 20.77
C LYS A 27 6.29 6.74 21.05
N ARG A 28 7.41 6.02 21.11
CA ARG A 28 7.49 4.55 21.26
C ARG A 28 6.74 3.79 20.16
N GLU A 29 6.66 4.37 18.97
CA GLU A 29 6.03 3.73 17.80
C GLU A 29 7.04 2.83 17.07
N TYR A 30 7.44 1.72 17.69
CA TYR A 30 8.53 0.87 17.17
C TYR A 30 8.33 0.38 15.73
N GLY A 31 7.07 0.19 15.30
CA GLY A 31 6.73 -0.18 13.92
C GLY A 31 7.08 0.92 12.91
N THR A 32 6.86 2.20 13.24
CA THR A 32 7.23 3.32 12.37
C THR A 32 8.73 3.57 12.41
N THR A 33 9.35 3.47 13.60
CA THR A 33 10.81 3.50 13.78
C THR A 33 11.52 2.49 12.88
N TRP A 34 11.07 1.23 12.88
CA TRP A 34 11.68 0.18 12.06
C TRP A 34 11.54 0.42 10.56
N LYS A 35 10.38 0.91 10.09
CA LYS A 35 10.17 1.30 8.70
C LYS A 35 11.12 2.41 8.26
N ILE A 36 11.32 3.42 9.11
CA ILE A 36 12.23 4.54 8.83
C ILE A 36 13.68 4.04 8.77
N ILE A 37 14.10 3.17 9.70
CA ILE A 37 15.44 2.54 9.68
C ILE A 37 15.66 1.74 8.40
N ASN A 38 14.68 0.95 7.95
CA ASN A 38 14.77 0.18 6.70
C ASN A 38 14.89 1.09 5.46
N ARG A 39 14.18 2.23 5.46
CA ARG A 39 14.29 3.25 4.40
C ARG A 39 15.69 3.89 4.38
N ILE A 40 16.22 4.30 5.54
CA ILE A 40 17.57 4.90 5.65
C ILE A 40 18.65 3.90 5.22
N SER A 41 18.52 2.64 5.65
CA SER A 41 19.48 1.58 5.33
C SER A 41 19.40 1.05 3.89
N ASN A 42 18.49 1.58 3.06
CA ASN A 42 18.17 1.06 1.73
C ASN A 42 17.85 -0.43 1.71
N LYS A 43 17.43 -1.00 2.84
CA LYS A 43 16.85 -2.34 2.92
C LYS A 43 15.40 -2.26 2.49
N THR A 44 15.18 -1.97 1.21
CA THR A 44 13.84 -2.15 0.63
C THR A 44 13.52 -3.63 0.64
N GLU A 45 12.33 -3.97 1.12
CA GLU A 45 11.79 -5.32 0.97
C GLU A 45 11.94 -5.70 -0.50
N LYS A 46 12.60 -6.83 -0.79
CA LYS A 46 12.66 -7.38 -2.14
C LYS A 46 11.22 -7.43 -2.63
N ASN A 47 10.91 -6.70 -3.70
CA ASN A 47 9.57 -6.68 -4.30
C ASN A 47 9.03 -8.11 -4.29
N GLN A 48 7.92 -8.31 -3.58
CA GLN A 48 7.25 -9.61 -3.59
C GLN A 48 7.01 -9.95 -5.06
N ASN A 49 7.64 -11.03 -5.52
CA ASN A 49 7.57 -11.44 -6.90
C ASN A 49 6.09 -11.57 -7.25
N ARG A 50 5.61 -10.74 -8.19
CA ARG A 50 4.23 -10.83 -8.66
C ARG A 50 4.11 -12.19 -9.35
N VAL A 51 3.20 -13.04 -8.93
CA VAL A 51 3.04 -14.38 -9.50
C VAL A 51 1.81 -14.38 -10.42
N ARG A 52 1.93 -14.97 -11.60
CA ARG A 52 0.82 -15.16 -12.54
C ARG A 52 -0.20 -16.13 -11.96
N ARG A 53 -1.49 -15.79 -12.05
CA ARG A 53 -2.59 -16.65 -11.56
C ARG A 53 -2.78 -17.92 -12.39
N LEU A 54 -2.40 -17.90 -13.67
CA LEU A 54 -2.64 -18.99 -14.61
C LEU A 54 -1.75 -20.20 -14.36
N ASP A 55 -0.47 -19.95 -14.10
CA ASP A 55 0.59 -20.98 -14.11
C ASP A 55 1.54 -20.86 -12.90
N GLY A 56 1.38 -19.85 -12.04
CA GLY A 56 2.24 -19.68 -10.88
C GLY A 56 3.65 -19.18 -11.22
N SER A 57 3.90 -18.75 -12.46
CA SER A 57 5.21 -18.24 -12.87
C SER A 57 5.40 -16.77 -12.48
N ILE A 58 6.66 -16.33 -12.34
CA ILE A 58 7.00 -14.94 -12.07
C ILE A 58 7.24 -14.23 -13.42
N PRO A 59 6.50 -13.16 -13.76
CA PRO A 59 6.77 -12.37 -14.95
C PRO A 59 8.21 -11.85 -14.90
N ALA A 60 8.97 -12.11 -15.96
CA ALA A 60 10.36 -11.68 -16.03
C ALA A 60 10.45 -10.18 -16.30
N LYS A 61 9.44 -9.61 -16.99
CA LYS A 61 9.41 -8.21 -17.40
C LYS A 61 8.05 -7.56 -17.13
N GLN A 62 8.02 -6.23 -17.17
CA GLN A 62 6.78 -5.48 -16.99
C GLN A 62 5.82 -5.66 -18.19
N GLU A 63 6.36 -5.83 -19.38
CA GLU A 63 5.60 -6.08 -20.62
C GLU A 63 4.77 -7.36 -20.52
N ASP A 64 5.32 -8.38 -19.85
CA ASP A 64 4.62 -9.65 -19.62
C ASP A 64 3.34 -9.45 -18.79
N LEU A 65 3.39 -8.58 -17.77
CA LEU A 65 2.22 -8.25 -16.95
C LEU A 65 1.16 -7.54 -17.77
N ILE A 66 1.55 -6.61 -18.65
CA ILE A 66 0.62 -5.87 -19.50
C ILE A 66 -0.08 -6.83 -20.47
N GLU A 67 0.67 -7.76 -21.05
CA GLU A 67 0.14 -8.78 -21.95
C GLU A 67 -0.87 -9.72 -21.23
N ASP A 68 -0.57 -10.11 -19.99
CA ASP A 68 -1.47 -10.92 -19.17
C ASP A 68 -2.77 -10.17 -18.85
N TRP A 69 -2.69 -8.88 -18.49
CA TRP A 69 -3.87 -8.04 -18.28
C TRP A 69 -4.69 -7.87 -19.55
N ARG A 70 -4.04 -7.67 -20.69
CA ARG A 70 -4.70 -7.58 -22.00
C ARG A 70 -5.51 -8.84 -22.30
N LYS A 71 -4.88 -10.02 -22.15
CA LYS A 71 -5.56 -11.32 -22.34
C LYS A 71 -6.73 -11.52 -21.38
N TYR A 72 -6.55 -11.12 -20.12
CA TYR A 72 -7.61 -11.21 -19.12
C TYR A 72 -8.83 -10.37 -19.52
N PHE A 73 -8.64 -9.11 -19.86
CA PHE A 73 -9.74 -8.21 -20.24
C PHE A 73 -10.37 -8.58 -21.58
N ASP A 74 -9.57 -9.03 -22.54
CA ASP A 74 -10.07 -9.53 -23.81
C ASP A 74 -11.02 -10.72 -23.59
N LYS A 75 -10.60 -11.68 -22.75
CA LYS A 75 -11.45 -12.81 -22.34
C LYS A 75 -12.68 -12.38 -21.55
N LEU A 76 -12.58 -11.33 -20.73
CA LEU A 76 -13.70 -10.85 -19.92
C LEU A 76 -14.76 -10.15 -20.78
N LEU A 77 -14.32 -9.28 -21.69
CA LEU A 77 -15.21 -8.42 -22.48
C LEU A 77 -15.80 -9.15 -23.68
N ASN A 78 -15.06 -10.09 -24.27
CA ASN A 78 -15.48 -10.81 -25.47
C ASN A 78 -16.05 -12.21 -25.20
N ASN A 79 -16.38 -12.54 -23.95
CA ASN A 79 -16.98 -13.83 -23.63
C ASN A 79 -18.52 -13.77 -23.72
N PRO A 80 -19.14 -14.39 -24.74
CA PRO A 80 -20.59 -14.33 -24.99
C PRO A 80 -21.42 -15.05 -23.91
N ASN A 81 -20.79 -15.80 -23.02
CA ASN A 81 -21.46 -16.58 -21.97
C ASN A 81 -21.50 -15.87 -20.59
N ILE A 82 -20.91 -14.69 -20.45
CA ILE A 82 -20.96 -13.95 -19.18
C ILE A 82 -22.27 -13.16 -19.14
N LYS A 83 -23.34 -13.81 -18.67
CA LYS A 83 -24.51 -13.07 -18.18
C LYS A 83 -24.10 -12.44 -16.84
N PRO A 84 -24.28 -11.12 -16.64
CA PRO A 84 -24.03 -10.52 -15.34
C PRO A 84 -24.90 -11.20 -14.29
N THR A 85 -24.28 -11.99 -13.41
CA THR A 85 -24.93 -12.70 -12.30
C THR A 85 -24.85 -11.92 -10.98
N GLY A 86 -24.36 -10.68 -11.02
CA GLY A 86 -24.31 -9.82 -9.85
C GLY A 86 -25.63 -9.10 -9.63
N THR A 87 -26.31 -9.39 -8.52
CA THR A 87 -27.17 -8.39 -7.88
C THR A 87 -26.28 -7.24 -7.45
N TYR A 88 -26.42 -6.08 -8.11
CA TYR A 88 -25.78 -4.85 -7.65
C TYR A 88 -26.27 -4.58 -6.22
N PRO A 89 -25.37 -4.33 -5.25
CA PRO A 89 -25.82 -3.86 -3.96
C PRO A 89 -26.62 -2.58 -4.17
N ASN A 90 -27.85 -2.55 -3.64
CA ASN A 90 -28.68 -1.37 -3.70
C ASN A 90 -27.88 -0.20 -3.07
N PRO A 91 -27.62 0.90 -3.78
CA PRO A 91 -26.91 2.04 -3.19
C PRO A 91 -27.66 2.67 -2.02
N ASN A 92 -28.94 2.33 -1.84
CA ASN A 92 -29.79 2.72 -0.71
C ASN A 92 -29.99 1.58 0.31
N ALA A 93 -29.19 0.50 0.28
CA ALA A 93 -29.18 -0.44 1.39
C ALA A 93 -28.65 0.33 2.59
N ASP A 94 -29.51 0.52 3.60
CA ASP A 94 -29.26 1.29 4.82
C ASP A 94 -27.81 1.07 5.27
N LEU A 95 -26.99 2.11 5.10
CA LEU A 95 -25.71 2.22 5.79
C LEU A 95 -26.08 2.21 7.26
N ALA A 96 -26.03 1.02 7.89
CA ALA A 96 -26.25 0.88 9.31
C ALA A 96 -25.44 1.99 9.99
N ASP A 97 -26.14 2.89 10.68
CA ASP A 97 -25.59 4.09 11.29
C ASP A 97 -24.26 3.72 11.94
N ILE A 98 -23.15 4.24 11.39
CA ILE A 98 -21.86 4.13 12.05
C ILE A 98 -22.08 4.84 13.37
N ILE A 99 -22.24 4.07 14.46
CA ILE A 99 -22.39 4.59 15.80
C ILE A 99 -21.10 5.36 16.09
N THR A 100 -21.13 6.66 15.86
CA THR A 100 -20.09 7.62 16.21
C THR A 100 -20.25 8.01 17.69
N THR A 101 -20.39 7.02 18.57
CA THR A 101 -20.20 7.28 19.99
C THR A 101 -18.71 7.46 20.23
N TYR A 102 -18.31 8.71 20.45
CA TYR A 102 -16.99 9.05 20.94
C TYR A 102 -16.71 8.20 22.19
N ILE A 103 -15.72 7.31 22.10
CA ILE A 103 -15.19 6.63 23.29
C ILE A 103 -14.48 7.70 24.12
N THR A 104 -15.14 8.19 25.16
CA THR A 104 -14.52 9.04 26.17
C THR A 104 -13.58 8.19 27.01
N ARG A 105 -12.39 8.74 27.31
CA ARG A 105 -11.24 8.03 27.95
C ARG A 105 -11.51 7.43 29.33
N GLU A 106 -12.67 7.65 29.93
CA GLU A 106 -12.96 7.23 31.30
C GLU A 106 -13.32 5.73 31.42
N GLU A 107 -13.70 5.06 30.33
CA GLU A 107 -14.07 3.63 30.37
C GLU A 107 -12.90 2.65 30.20
N VAL A 108 -11.67 3.13 29.91
CA VAL A 108 -10.52 2.23 29.70
C VAL A 108 -9.85 1.80 31.02
N VAL A 109 -10.26 2.35 32.17
CA VAL A 109 -9.57 2.11 33.45
C VAL A 109 -10.19 0.98 34.31
N LEU A 110 -11.25 0.30 33.84
CA LEU A 110 -11.90 -0.77 34.62
C LEU A 110 -12.15 -2.08 33.86
N ALA A 111 -11.31 -2.42 32.88
CA ALA A 111 -11.27 -3.76 32.29
C ALA A 111 -9.96 -4.49 32.61
#